data_AF-A0A958SDV3-F1
#
_entry.id   AF-A0A958SDV3-F1
#
_cell.length_a   1.000
_cell.length_b   1.000
_cell.length_c   1.000
_cell.angle_alpha   90.00
_cell.angle_beta   90.00
_cell.angle_gamma   90.00
#
_symmetry.space_group_name_H-M   'P 1'
#
loop_
_entity.id
_entity.type
_entity.pdbx_description
1 polymer ?
#
loop_
_entity_poly.entity_id
_entity_poly.type
_entity_poly.pdbx_seq_one_letter_code
_entity_poly.pdbx_strand_id
1 'polypeptide(L)'
;GGSQGSLLARANLLAANGFAVLVYCYFDCNRDLVGSRETLKSVKVETVFEAAKWLKEHKLVAGKKIAFYGFSRGAELTMILGANANAFSSKPDALIAHSPSDVVVGPFNWDWNDNRCWICLESKGCPNFSDYTWNNRCSDNPRTTNRDIGAWSLNGQNLKSNSRIEIEKYDGPILLTHGRKDNVWPVEQTERIEETLRKAGRTPEVHYFPNAGHGFFGKDEMKRKQLVLDFLSKHLN
;
A
#
# COMPACT_ATOMS: atom_id res chain seq x y z
N GLY A 1 -1.54 4.78 2.36
CA GLY A 1 -2.15 3.54 2.85
C GLY A 1 -1.17 2.72 3.68
N GLY A 2 -1.50 1.46 3.96
CA GLY A 2 -0.74 0.57 4.84
C GLY A 2 -1.13 0.68 6.32
N SER A 3 -0.48 -0.11 7.18
CA SER A 3 -0.64 -0.14 8.65
C SER A 3 -0.15 1.13 9.38
N GLN A 4 0.08 2.23 8.66
CA GLN A 4 0.69 3.45 9.19
C GLN A 4 -0.34 4.36 9.84
N GLY A 5 -0.14 4.64 11.13
CA GLY A 5 -0.99 5.50 11.96
C GLY A 5 -0.88 7.01 11.72
N SER A 6 -0.31 7.48 10.60
CA SER A 6 -0.09 8.93 10.39
C SER A 6 -0.23 9.42 8.94
N LEU A 7 -1.19 8.88 8.18
CA LEU A 7 -1.47 9.33 6.80
C LEU A 7 -1.66 10.85 6.69
N LEU A 8 -2.35 11.46 7.68
CA LEU A 8 -2.56 12.91 7.73
C LEU A 8 -1.27 13.69 7.96
N ALA A 9 -0.34 13.22 8.80
CA ALA A 9 0.91 13.93 9.05
C ALA A 9 1.79 14.03 7.79
N ARG A 10 1.79 12.97 6.97
CA ARG A 10 2.51 12.98 5.68
C ARG A 10 1.85 13.92 4.68
N ALA A 11 0.52 13.91 4.60
CA ALA A 11 -0.21 14.80 3.72
C ALA A 11 -0.01 16.28 4.11
N ASN A 12 -0.06 16.59 5.40
CA ASN A 12 0.20 17.93 5.90
C ASN A 12 1.61 18.42 5.59
N LEU A 13 2.62 17.54 5.72
CA LEU A 13 4.00 17.88 5.33
C LEU A 13 4.09 18.25 3.85
N LEU A 14 3.52 17.42 2.97
CA LEU A 14 3.55 17.68 1.53
C LEU A 14 2.75 18.94 1.16
N ALA A 15 1.59 19.15 1.77
CA ALA A 15 0.77 20.34 1.58
C ALA A 15 1.50 21.62 2.02
N ALA A 16 2.21 21.57 3.16
CA ALA A 16 3.03 22.68 3.63
C ALA A 16 4.22 23.00 2.71
N ASN A 17 4.59 22.09 1.80
CA ASN A 17 5.64 22.27 0.79
C ASN A 17 5.08 22.55 -0.61
N GLY A 18 3.81 22.96 -0.71
CA GLY A 18 3.21 23.45 -1.96
C GLY A 18 2.57 22.39 -2.86
N PHE A 19 2.49 21.13 -2.42
CA PHE A 19 1.80 20.08 -3.17
C PHE A 19 0.31 20.04 -2.83
N ALA A 20 -0.55 19.88 -3.83
CA ALA A 20 -1.93 19.48 -3.58
C ALA A 20 -1.97 17.98 -3.28
N VAL A 21 -2.53 17.59 -2.13
CA VAL A 21 -2.48 16.21 -1.65
C VAL A 21 -3.88 15.67 -1.40
N LEU A 22 -4.17 14.52 -2.00
CA LEU A 22 -5.36 13.73 -1.70
C LEU A 22 -4.97 12.52 -0.83
N VAL A 23 -5.47 12.48 0.40
CA VAL A 23 -5.42 11.26 1.22
C VAL A 23 -6.57 10.37 0.79
N TYR A 24 -6.26 9.34 0.00
CA TYR A 24 -7.26 8.43 -0.55
C TYR A 24 -7.47 7.21 0.35
N CYS A 25 -8.70 7.00 0.77
CA CYS A 25 -9.13 5.78 1.42
C CYS A 25 -9.75 4.82 0.39
N TYR A 26 -9.27 3.58 0.36
CA TYR A 26 -9.65 2.58 -0.65
C TYR A 26 -10.41 1.37 -0.07
N PHE A 27 -10.52 1.23 1.25
CA PHE A 27 -11.27 0.17 1.93
C PHE A 27 -11.59 0.60 3.38
N ASP A 28 -12.65 0.07 3.98
CA ASP A 28 -13.00 0.33 5.39
C ASP A 28 -13.16 1.83 5.71
N CYS A 29 -13.58 2.63 4.73
CA CYS A 29 -13.53 4.09 4.78
C CYS A 29 -14.64 4.73 5.61
N ASN A 30 -15.76 4.02 5.74
CA ASN A 30 -16.93 4.45 6.48
C ASN A 30 -17.00 3.75 7.85
N ARG A 31 -15.86 3.30 8.39
CA ARG A 31 -15.83 2.60 9.67
C ARG A 31 -16.24 3.53 10.81
N ASP A 32 -17.34 3.18 11.46
CA ASP A 32 -17.79 3.81 12.68
C ASP A 32 -16.80 3.59 13.84
N LEU A 33 -16.94 4.39 14.90
CA LEU A 33 -16.12 4.25 16.13
C LEU A 33 -16.19 2.83 16.73
N VAL A 34 -17.30 2.13 16.49
CA VAL A 34 -17.57 0.77 16.93
C VAL A 34 -18.08 -0.05 15.74
N GLY A 35 -17.68 -1.32 15.66
CA GLY A 35 -18.14 -2.22 14.60
C GLY A 35 -17.05 -3.15 14.08
N SER A 36 -17.49 -4.10 13.26
CA SER A 36 -16.66 -5.02 12.48
C SER A 36 -15.75 -4.25 11.52
N ARG A 37 -14.49 -4.68 11.37
CA ARG A 37 -13.62 -4.14 10.33
C ARG A 37 -13.90 -4.80 9.00
N GLU A 38 -13.95 -4.04 7.92
CA GLU A 38 -13.99 -4.62 6.59
C GLU A 38 -12.68 -5.36 6.26
N THR A 39 -12.80 -6.52 5.61
CA THR A 39 -11.63 -7.25 5.11
C THR A 39 -11.13 -6.60 3.83
N LEU A 40 -9.84 -6.27 3.79
CA LEU A 40 -9.17 -5.88 2.55
C LEU A 40 -9.12 -7.08 1.60
N LYS A 41 -10.03 -7.15 0.64
CA LYS A 41 -10.10 -8.18 -0.42
C LYS A 41 -10.75 -7.59 -1.66
N SER A 42 -10.24 -7.94 -2.84
CA SER A 42 -10.90 -7.59 -4.12
C SER A 42 -11.16 -6.10 -4.36
N VAL A 43 -10.38 -5.19 -3.75
CA VAL A 43 -10.56 -3.74 -3.90
C VAL A 43 -10.19 -3.31 -5.32
N LYS A 44 -11.12 -2.64 -6.00
CA LYS A 44 -10.94 -2.14 -7.37
C LYS A 44 -9.83 -1.10 -7.41
N VAL A 45 -8.80 -1.32 -8.21
CA VAL A 45 -7.69 -0.35 -8.35
C VAL A 45 -8.07 0.85 -9.22
N GLU A 46 -9.08 0.70 -10.08
CA GLU A 46 -9.59 1.73 -10.99
C GLU A 46 -10.06 2.98 -10.25
N THR A 47 -10.60 2.81 -9.05
CA THR A 47 -11.09 3.92 -8.22
C THR A 47 -9.97 4.89 -7.81
N VAL A 48 -8.73 4.42 -7.74
CA VAL A 48 -7.56 5.28 -7.51
C VAL A 48 -7.25 6.13 -8.75
N PHE A 49 -7.37 5.56 -9.95
CA PHE A 49 -7.21 6.31 -11.20
C PHE A 49 -8.32 7.36 -11.38
N GLU A 50 -9.54 7.05 -10.96
CA GLU A 50 -10.67 8.00 -10.93
C GLU A 50 -10.40 9.14 -9.94
N ALA A 51 -9.92 8.83 -8.73
CA ALA A 51 -9.55 9.83 -7.74
C ALA A 51 -8.37 10.70 -8.21
N ALA A 52 -7.39 10.11 -8.89
CA ALA A 52 -6.27 10.80 -9.51
C ALA A 52 -6.75 11.76 -10.62
N LYS A 53 -7.69 11.32 -11.46
CA LYS A 53 -8.31 12.16 -12.48
C LYS A 53 -9.01 13.36 -11.84
N TRP A 54 -9.84 13.12 -10.82
CA TRP A 54 -10.54 14.16 -10.07
C TRP A 54 -9.57 15.19 -9.48
N LEU A 55 -8.47 14.73 -8.86
CA LEU A 55 -7.46 15.63 -8.30
C LEU A 55 -6.80 16.49 -9.39
N LYS A 56 -6.41 15.89 -10.53
CA LYS A 56 -5.80 16.62 -11.66
C LYS A 56 -6.72 17.68 -12.27
N GLU A 57 -8.03 17.46 -12.23
CA GLU A 57 -9.04 18.38 -12.77
C GLU A 57 -9.44 19.48 -11.77
N HIS A 58 -9.01 19.38 -10.51
CA HIS A 58 -9.38 20.32 -9.47
C HIS A 58 -8.68 21.68 -9.64
N LYS A 59 -9.44 22.78 -9.56
CA LYS A 59 -8.97 24.16 -9.81
C LYS A 59 -7.80 24.66 -8.94
N LEU A 60 -7.53 23.99 -7.82
CA LEU A 60 -6.45 24.31 -6.89
C LEU A 60 -5.16 23.52 -7.16
N VAL A 61 -5.16 22.60 -8.13
CA VAL A 61 -3.98 21.82 -8.50
C VAL A 61 -3.28 22.54 -9.65
N ALA A 62 -2.11 23.09 -9.35
CA ALA A 62 -1.24 23.68 -10.36
C ALA A 62 -0.52 22.58 -11.14
N GLY A 63 -0.49 22.69 -12.46
CA GLY A 63 0.11 21.69 -13.34
C GLY A 63 -0.77 20.46 -13.57
N LYS A 64 -0.38 19.64 -14.56
CA LYS A 64 -1.10 18.41 -14.95
C LYS A 64 -0.39 17.14 -14.48
N LYS A 65 0.66 17.27 -13.65
CA LYS A 65 1.44 16.14 -13.16
C LYS A 65 0.88 15.60 -11.85
N ILE A 66 0.95 14.28 -11.65
CA ILE A 66 0.52 13.62 -10.42
C ILE A 66 1.51 12.54 -9.99
N ALA A 67 1.73 12.40 -8.68
CA ALA A 67 2.48 11.27 -8.12
C ALA A 67 1.56 10.39 -7.28
N PHE A 68 1.80 9.07 -7.33
CA PHE A 68 1.22 8.14 -6.36
C PHE A 68 2.25 7.80 -5.29
N TYR A 69 1.82 7.91 -4.03
CA TYR A 69 2.68 7.66 -2.88
C TYR A 69 2.08 6.63 -1.92
N GLY A 70 2.71 5.46 -1.86
CA GLY A 70 2.29 4.33 -1.06
C GLY A 70 3.27 3.93 0.04
N PHE A 71 2.74 3.28 1.09
CA PHE A 71 3.49 2.65 2.17
C PHE A 71 2.93 1.23 2.40
N SER A 72 3.77 0.19 2.51
CA SER A 72 3.35 -1.20 2.78
C SER A 72 2.29 -1.65 1.77
N ARG A 73 1.09 -2.04 2.21
CA ARG A 73 -0.07 -2.29 1.33
C ARG A 73 -0.37 -1.16 0.33
N GLY A 74 -0.19 0.09 0.73
CA GLY A 74 -0.31 1.21 -0.20
C GLY A 74 0.83 1.26 -1.24
N ALA A 75 2.02 0.79 -0.88
CA ALA A 75 3.18 0.72 -1.78
C ALA A 75 3.02 -0.45 -2.78
N GLU A 76 2.52 -1.60 -2.33
CA GLU A 76 2.06 -2.68 -3.22
C GLU A 76 1.02 -2.15 -4.22
N LEU A 77 -0.01 -1.45 -3.75
CA LEU A 77 -1.00 -0.81 -4.62
C LEU A 77 -0.33 0.16 -5.62
N THR A 78 0.66 0.95 -5.18
CA THR A 78 1.41 1.86 -6.05
C THR A 78 2.15 1.10 -7.16
N MET A 79 2.73 -0.06 -6.86
CA MET A 79 3.37 -0.91 -7.87
C MET A 79 2.34 -1.47 -8.87
N ILE A 80 1.18 -1.92 -8.39
CA ILE A 80 0.09 -2.42 -9.25
C ILE A 80 -0.44 -1.32 -10.17
N LEU A 81 -0.65 -0.12 -9.64
CA LEU A 81 -1.08 1.04 -10.42
C LEU A 81 -0.02 1.40 -11.47
N GLY A 82 1.27 1.38 -11.12
CA GLY A 82 2.38 1.58 -12.06
C GLY A 82 2.38 0.58 -13.21
N ALA A 83 2.32 -0.72 -12.88
CA ALA A 83 2.32 -1.82 -13.86
C ALA A 83 1.16 -1.75 -14.87
N ASN A 84 0.04 -1.11 -14.49
CA ASN A 84 -1.17 -0.99 -15.30
C ASN A 84 -1.43 0.44 -15.80
N ALA A 85 -0.52 1.39 -15.53
CA ALA A 85 -0.72 2.82 -15.75
C ALA A 85 -1.09 3.16 -17.21
N ASN A 86 -0.52 2.45 -18.18
CA ASN A 86 -0.73 2.70 -19.61
C ASN A 86 -2.17 2.44 -20.08
N ALA A 87 -2.99 1.73 -19.30
CA ALA A 87 -4.40 1.53 -19.59
C ALA A 87 -5.31 2.71 -19.17
N PHE A 88 -4.77 3.71 -18.45
CA PHE A 88 -5.55 4.79 -17.86
C PHE A 88 -5.04 6.16 -18.31
N SER A 89 -5.96 7.07 -18.64
CA SER A 89 -5.62 8.45 -19.04
C SER A 89 -5.06 9.28 -17.89
N SER A 90 -5.39 8.93 -16.64
CA SER A 90 -4.85 9.52 -15.41
C SER A 90 -3.60 8.81 -14.90
N LYS A 91 -2.75 8.30 -15.81
CA LYS A 91 -1.49 7.65 -15.45
C LYS A 91 -0.61 8.57 -14.56
N PRO A 92 0.06 8.03 -13.53
CA PRO A 92 0.93 8.82 -12.67
C PRO A 92 2.22 9.21 -13.40
N ASP A 93 2.66 10.44 -13.17
CA ASP A 93 3.92 11.00 -13.68
C ASP A 93 5.13 10.59 -12.81
N ALA A 94 4.89 10.15 -11.58
CA ALA A 94 5.91 9.57 -10.71
C ALA A 94 5.31 8.59 -9.70
N LEU A 95 6.11 7.61 -9.24
CA LEU A 95 5.74 6.68 -8.18
C LEU A 95 6.69 6.80 -7.00
N ILE A 96 6.14 6.75 -5.79
CA ILE A 96 6.89 6.64 -4.54
C ILE A 96 6.36 5.47 -3.76
N ALA A 97 7.23 4.52 -3.41
CA ALA A 97 6.85 3.33 -2.68
C ALA A 97 7.80 3.09 -1.51
N HIS A 98 7.22 3.01 -0.32
CA HIS A 98 7.93 2.64 0.90
C HIS A 98 7.57 1.23 1.35
N SER A 99 8.57 0.38 1.54
CA SER A 99 8.42 -1.06 1.78
C SER A 99 7.37 -1.70 0.85
N PRO A 100 7.55 -1.66 -0.48
CA PRO A 100 6.65 -2.33 -1.43
C PRO A 100 6.83 -3.86 -1.44
N SER A 101 5.81 -4.53 -1.94
CA SER A 101 5.85 -5.94 -2.34
C SER A 101 6.06 -6.06 -3.85
N ASP A 102 6.84 -7.05 -4.28
CA ASP A 102 7.05 -7.41 -5.70
C ASP A 102 5.94 -8.32 -6.27
N VAL A 103 5.05 -8.79 -5.39
CA VAL A 103 3.92 -9.65 -5.72
C VAL A 103 2.62 -9.09 -5.13
N VAL A 104 1.49 -9.48 -5.71
CA VAL A 104 0.16 -9.24 -5.14
C VAL A 104 0.01 -10.05 -3.86
N VAL A 105 -0.36 -9.42 -2.75
CA VAL A 105 -0.51 -10.10 -1.46
C VAL A 105 -2.01 -10.29 -1.15
N GLY A 106 -2.37 -11.47 -0.63
CA GLY A 106 -3.75 -11.87 -0.37
C GLY A 106 -4.52 -11.04 0.67
N PRO A 107 -5.79 -11.38 0.93
CA PRO A 107 -6.66 -10.65 1.83
C PRO A 107 -6.09 -10.43 3.23
N PHE A 108 -6.50 -9.34 3.86
CA PHE A 108 -6.09 -9.02 5.22
C PHE A 108 -7.22 -8.40 6.04
N ASN A 109 -7.34 -8.82 7.31
CA ASN A 109 -8.15 -8.14 8.31
C ASN A 109 -7.42 -8.15 9.66
N TRP A 110 -7.43 -7.02 10.36
CA TRP A 110 -6.85 -6.90 11.70
C TRP A 110 -7.57 -7.75 12.75
N ASP A 111 -8.87 -7.98 12.56
CA ASP A 111 -9.68 -8.75 13.49
C ASP A 111 -9.19 -10.20 13.63
N TRP A 112 -8.50 -10.73 12.61
CA TRP A 112 -7.96 -12.10 12.64
C TRP A 112 -6.91 -12.32 13.73
N ASN A 113 -6.22 -11.25 14.14
CA ASN A 113 -5.22 -11.26 15.20
C ASN A 113 -5.78 -10.70 16.53
N ASP A 114 -7.07 -10.40 16.60
CA ASP A 114 -7.72 -9.92 17.81
C ASP A 114 -8.27 -11.11 18.60
N ASN A 115 -7.70 -11.38 19.78
CA ASN A 115 -8.13 -12.48 20.63
C ASN A 115 -9.62 -12.39 21.00
N ARG A 116 -10.24 -11.21 20.97
CA ARG A 116 -11.68 -11.03 21.24
C ARG A 116 -12.57 -11.58 20.13
N CYS A 117 -12.02 -11.81 18.94
CA CYS A 117 -12.70 -12.42 17.81
C CYS A 117 -12.63 -13.95 17.81
N TRP A 118 -11.87 -14.53 18.73
CA TRP A 118 -11.73 -15.97 18.93
C TRP A 118 -12.43 -16.37 20.23
N ILE A 119 -13.60 -16.99 20.12
CA ILE A 119 -14.44 -17.35 21.26
C ILE A 119 -14.16 -18.79 21.67
N CYS A 120 -13.84 -19.00 22.94
CA CYS A 120 -13.84 -20.33 23.54
C CYS A 120 -15.24 -20.66 24.05
N LEU A 121 -15.87 -21.69 23.49
CA LEU A 121 -17.22 -22.14 23.89
C LEU A 121 -17.18 -23.26 24.94
N GLU A 122 -15.99 -23.80 25.22
CA GLU A 122 -15.81 -24.93 26.13
C GLU A 122 -15.70 -24.47 27.59
N SER A 123 -16.55 -25.02 28.44
CA SER A 123 -16.58 -24.72 29.89
C SER A 123 -15.27 -25.07 30.62
N LYS A 124 -14.51 -26.04 30.11
CA LYS A 124 -13.23 -26.48 30.66
C LYS A 124 -12.02 -25.74 30.06
N GLY A 125 -12.26 -24.75 29.18
CA GLY A 125 -11.23 -24.00 28.47
C GLY A 125 -10.86 -24.61 27.10
N CYS A 126 -10.12 -23.84 26.31
CA CYS A 126 -9.70 -24.17 24.95
C CYS A 126 -8.17 -24.31 24.90
N PRO A 127 -7.62 -25.52 25.07
CA PRO A 127 -6.17 -25.73 25.13
C PRO A 127 -5.48 -25.52 23.78
N ASN A 128 -6.19 -25.73 22.66
CA ASN A 128 -5.64 -25.53 21.31
C ASN A 128 -6.37 -24.40 20.59
N PHE A 129 -5.66 -23.73 19.66
CA PHE A 129 -6.26 -22.69 18.84
C PHE A 129 -7.42 -23.21 17.96
N SER A 130 -7.37 -24.48 17.54
CA SER A 130 -8.45 -25.14 16.80
C SER A 130 -9.79 -25.13 17.53
N ASP A 131 -9.75 -25.11 18.87
CA ASP A 131 -10.93 -25.23 19.73
C ASP A 131 -11.68 -23.89 19.82
N TYR A 132 -11.03 -22.79 19.45
CA TYR A 132 -11.66 -21.49 19.35
C TYR A 132 -12.53 -21.40 18.10
N THR A 133 -13.71 -20.82 18.28
CA THR A 133 -14.68 -20.51 17.22
C THR A 133 -14.60 -19.03 16.84
N TRP A 134 -14.67 -18.73 15.54
CA TRP A 134 -14.65 -17.36 15.06
C TRP A 134 -15.95 -16.61 15.40
N ASN A 135 -15.81 -15.39 15.93
CA ASN A 135 -16.92 -14.48 16.15
C ASN A 135 -17.33 -13.83 14.81
N ASN A 136 -18.43 -14.29 14.22
CA ASN A 136 -18.95 -13.75 12.95
C ASN A 136 -19.39 -12.27 13.03
N ARG A 137 -19.42 -11.65 14.23
CA ARG A 137 -19.61 -10.20 14.38
C ARG A 137 -18.32 -9.38 14.17
N CYS A 138 -17.15 -10.02 14.08
CA CYS A 138 -15.88 -9.34 13.84
C CYS A 138 -15.66 -9.08 12.35
N SER A 139 -15.37 -10.11 11.57
CA SER A 139 -15.15 -9.97 10.12
C SER A 139 -15.38 -11.29 9.40
N ASP A 140 -14.96 -11.38 8.13
CA ASP A 140 -14.80 -12.66 7.46
C ASP A 140 -13.96 -13.61 8.32
N ASN A 141 -14.40 -14.86 8.42
CA ASN A 141 -13.66 -15.89 9.13
C ASN A 141 -12.34 -16.19 8.41
N PRO A 142 -11.17 -16.05 9.06
CA PRO A 142 -9.88 -16.26 8.42
C PRO A 142 -9.68 -17.70 7.95
N ARG A 143 -10.37 -18.68 8.54
CA ARG A 143 -10.29 -20.11 8.16
C ARG A 143 -11.02 -20.44 6.86
N THR A 144 -12.04 -19.67 6.49
CA THR A 144 -12.83 -19.88 5.26
C THR A 144 -12.58 -18.81 4.19
N THR A 145 -11.79 -17.79 4.51
CA THR A 145 -11.40 -16.74 3.57
C THR A 145 -10.54 -17.33 2.45
N ASN A 146 -10.95 -17.14 1.19
CA ASN A 146 -10.16 -17.54 0.03
C ASN A 146 -8.83 -16.75 -0.02
N ARG A 147 -7.69 -17.46 0.07
CA ARG A 147 -6.34 -16.89 0.08
C ARG A 147 -5.68 -16.83 -1.31
N ASP A 148 -6.29 -17.44 -2.31
CA ASP A 148 -5.79 -17.45 -3.68
C ASP A 148 -6.10 -16.14 -4.41
N ILE A 149 -7.11 -15.40 -3.95
CA ILE A 149 -7.39 -14.04 -4.42
C ILE A 149 -6.47 -13.04 -3.73
N GLY A 150 -6.18 -11.92 -4.39
CA GLY A 150 -5.42 -10.80 -3.87
C GLY A 150 -6.29 -9.80 -3.09
N ALA A 151 -5.62 -8.84 -2.46
CA ALA A 151 -6.28 -7.66 -1.89
C ALA A 151 -6.97 -6.77 -2.95
N TRP A 152 -6.62 -6.94 -4.23
CA TRP A 152 -6.96 -6.02 -5.32
C TRP A 152 -7.69 -6.72 -6.46
N SER A 153 -8.52 -5.97 -7.17
CA SER A 153 -9.15 -6.36 -8.42
C SER A 153 -8.89 -5.33 -9.52
N LEU A 154 -8.90 -5.79 -10.77
CA LEU A 154 -8.72 -4.97 -11.97
C LEU A 154 -9.58 -5.55 -13.09
N ASN A 155 -10.28 -4.69 -13.84
CA ASN A 155 -11.21 -5.03 -14.92
C ASN A 155 -12.28 -6.05 -14.48
N GLY A 156 -12.78 -5.91 -13.26
CA GLY A 156 -13.78 -6.81 -12.67
C GLY A 156 -13.25 -8.19 -12.28
N GLN A 157 -11.94 -8.44 -12.39
CA GLN A 157 -11.31 -9.71 -12.01
C GLN A 157 -10.41 -9.51 -10.78
N ASN A 158 -10.41 -10.50 -9.88
CA ASN A 158 -9.48 -10.51 -8.76
C ASN A 158 -8.07 -10.79 -9.25
N LEU A 159 -7.10 -9.97 -8.83
CA LEU A 159 -5.70 -10.33 -9.01
C LEU A 159 -5.38 -11.54 -8.15
N LYS A 160 -4.55 -12.46 -8.65
CA LYS A 160 -4.20 -13.68 -7.92
C LYS A 160 -3.15 -13.37 -6.84
N SER A 161 -3.32 -13.87 -5.63
CA SER A 161 -2.28 -13.76 -4.60
C SER A 161 -0.99 -14.45 -5.05
N ASN A 162 0.14 -13.88 -4.66
CA ASN A 162 1.51 -14.25 -5.05
C ASN A 162 1.82 -14.13 -6.55
N SER A 163 0.94 -13.53 -7.36
CA SER A 163 1.31 -13.20 -8.73
C SER A 163 2.27 -12.02 -8.77
N ARG A 164 3.30 -12.10 -9.61
CA ARG A 164 4.28 -11.02 -9.83
C ARG A 164 3.61 -9.73 -10.31
N ILE A 165 4.10 -8.60 -9.83
CA ILE A 165 3.72 -7.28 -10.34
C ILE A 165 4.73 -6.86 -11.43
N GLU A 166 4.26 -6.63 -12.65
CA GLU A 166 5.08 -6.28 -13.82
C GLU A 166 5.44 -4.79 -13.86
N ILE A 167 6.08 -4.30 -12.81
CA ILE A 167 6.41 -2.88 -12.61
C ILE A 167 7.31 -2.30 -13.71
N GLU A 168 8.07 -3.14 -14.42
CA GLU A 168 8.88 -2.74 -15.57
C GLU A 168 8.07 -2.13 -16.72
N LYS A 169 6.75 -2.35 -16.77
CA LYS A 169 5.84 -1.71 -17.73
C LYS A 169 5.65 -0.21 -17.48
N TYR A 170 6.00 0.27 -16.28
CA TYR A 170 5.93 1.68 -15.95
C TYR A 170 7.14 2.46 -16.48
N ASP A 171 6.87 3.50 -17.26
CA ASP A 171 7.86 4.32 -17.97
C ASP A 171 8.26 5.60 -17.22
N GLY A 172 7.67 5.87 -16.07
CA GLY A 172 7.98 7.04 -15.24
C GLY A 172 9.10 6.81 -14.22
N PRO A 173 9.50 7.88 -13.51
CA PRO A 173 10.42 7.82 -12.37
C PRO A 173 9.80 7.11 -11.16
N ILE A 174 10.62 6.34 -10.44
CA ILE A 174 10.22 5.59 -9.25
C ILE A 174 11.22 5.88 -8.12
N LEU A 175 10.71 6.26 -6.95
CA LEU A 175 11.44 6.29 -5.69
C LEU A 175 11.02 5.11 -4.81
N LEU A 176 11.99 4.29 -4.42
CA LEU A 176 11.83 3.16 -3.51
C LEU A 176 12.60 3.42 -2.22
N THR A 177 11.97 3.18 -1.07
CA THR A 177 12.64 3.24 0.24
C THR A 177 12.29 2.01 1.06
N HIS A 178 13.27 1.39 1.73
CA HIS A 178 13.03 0.18 2.54
C HIS A 178 14.04 0.08 3.70
N GLY A 179 13.57 -0.31 4.88
CA GLY A 179 14.41 -0.66 6.02
C GLY A 179 14.99 -2.07 5.93
N ARG A 180 16.29 -2.25 6.13
CA ARG A 180 16.93 -3.59 6.08
C ARG A 180 16.55 -4.48 7.26
N LYS A 181 15.96 -3.93 8.32
CA LYS A 181 15.45 -4.66 9.51
C LYS A 181 13.91 -4.73 9.50
N ASP A 182 13.29 -4.62 8.34
CA ASP A 182 11.85 -4.77 8.19
C ASP A 182 11.44 -6.22 8.49
N ASN A 183 10.75 -6.41 9.63
CA ASN A 183 10.24 -7.71 10.07
C ASN A 183 8.79 -7.96 9.64
N VAL A 184 8.19 -7.02 8.91
CA VAL A 184 6.84 -7.16 8.37
C VAL A 184 6.95 -7.69 6.96
N TRP A 185 7.61 -6.93 6.08
CA TRP A 185 7.85 -7.31 4.68
C TRP A 185 9.35 -7.37 4.41
N PRO A 186 9.88 -8.49 3.88
CA PRO A 186 11.31 -8.66 3.66
C PRO A 186 11.86 -7.66 2.64
N VAL A 187 13.05 -7.11 2.91
CA VAL A 187 13.74 -6.12 2.04
C VAL A 187 14.00 -6.67 0.65
N GLU A 188 14.15 -7.99 0.53
CA GLU A 188 14.35 -8.75 -0.70
C GLU A 188 13.22 -8.50 -1.71
N GLN A 189 12.00 -8.14 -1.26
CA GLN A 189 10.92 -7.74 -2.17
C GLN A 189 11.31 -6.48 -2.97
N THR A 190 11.91 -5.49 -2.31
CA THR A 190 12.38 -4.27 -3.00
C THR A 190 13.63 -4.51 -3.84
N GLU A 191 14.53 -5.40 -3.40
CA GLU A 191 15.68 -5.81 -4.22
C GLU A 191 15.25 -6.48 -5.53
N ARG A 192 14.23 -7.34 -5.50
CA ARG A 192 13.66 -7.95 -6.72
C ARG A 192 12.97 -6.93 -7.64
N ILE A 193 12.31 -5.91 -7.07
CA ILE A 193 11.76 -4.78 -7.85
C ILE A 193 12.89 -4.01 -8.53
N GLU A 194 13.94 -3.65 -7.78
CA GLU A 194 15.10 -2.94 -8.31
C GLU A 194 15.77 -3.72 -9.43
N GLU A 195 16.04 -5.01 -9.22
CA GLU A 195 16.64 -5.90 -10.22
C GLU A 195 15.79 -5.99 -11.48
N THR A 196 14.47 -6.17 -11.33
CA THR A 196 13.50 -6.19 -12.43
C THR A 196 13.60 -4.92 -13.27
N LEU A 197 13.56 -3.76 -12.61
CA LEU A 197 13.60 -2.46 -13.29
C LEU A 197 14.93 -2.25 -14.02
N ARG A 198 16.05 -2.57 -13.36
CA ARG A 198 17.38 -2.44 -13.97
C ARG A 198 17.57 -3.37 -15.16
N LYS A 199 17.09 -4.62 -15.10
CA LYS A 199 17.09 -5.56 -16.24
C LYS A 199 16.29 -5.05 -17.44
N ALA A 200 15.22 -4.31 -17.18
CA ALA A 200 14.44 -3.64 -18.22
C ALA A 200 15.04 -2.29 -18.70
N GLY A 201 16.29 -1.98 -18.33
CA GLY A 201 16.97 -0.73 -18.73
C GLY A 201 16.47 0.51 -18.01
N ARG A 202 15.75 0.36 -16.89
CA ARG A 202 15.22 1.46 -16.07
C ARG A 202 16.20 1.84 -14.95
N THR A 203 16.04 3.05 -14.41
CA THR A 203 16.91 3.61 -13.37
C THR A 203 16.10 4.08 -12.15
N PRO A 204 15.55 3.17 -11.34
CA PRO A 204 14.83 3.55 -10.13
C PRO A 204 15.79 4.22 -9.12
N GLU A 205 15.27 5.21 -8.40
CA GLU A 205 15.94 5.76 -7.22
C GLU A 205 15.61 4.86 -6.02
N VAL A 206 16.62 4.21 -5.43
CA VAL A 206 16.41 3.23 -4.36
C VAL A 206 17.27 3.58 -3.15
N HIS A 207 16.64 3.69 -1.97
CA HIS A 207 17.32 3.97 -0.71
C HIS A 207 17.02 2.90 0.33
N TYR A 208 18.06 2.16 0.71
CA TYR A 208 18.03 1.21 1.81
C TYR A 208 18.47 1.85 3.13
N PHE A 209 17.77 1.55 4.21
CA PHE A 209 18.05 2.07 5.55
C PHE A 209 18.54 0.92 6.44
N PRO A 210 19.86 0.81 6.73
CA PRO A 210 20.45 -0.39 7.34
C PRO A 210 19.87 -0.82 8.68
N ASN A 211 19.38 0.13 9.48
CA ASN A 211 18.90 -0.13 10.83
C ASN A 211 17.39 0.08 11.01
N ALA A 212 16.69 0.54 9.97
CA ALA A 212 15.28 0.84 10.07
C ALA A 212 14.44 -0.41 9.83
N GLY A 213 13.29 -0.50 10.53
CA GLY A 213 12.29 -1.54 10.33
C GLY A 213 11.22 -1.13 9.31
N HIS A 214 10.02 -1.73 9.42
CA HIS A 214 8.90 -1.42 8.52
C HIS A 214 8.48 0.05 8.59
N GLY A 215 8.33 0.57 9.80
CA GLY A 215 8.15 2.00 10.06
C GLY A 215 9.49 2.64 10.43
N PHE A 216 9.74 3.84 9.90
CA PHE A 216 10.93 4.61 10.26
C PHE A 216 10.62 5.58 11.40
N PHE A 217 11.66 5.90 12.18
CA PHE A 217 11.60 6.84 13.28
C PHE A 217 12.85 7.73 13.30
N GLY A 218 12.78 8.86 14.01
CA GLY A 218 13.92 9.77 14.20
C GLY A 218 14.58 10.18 12.87
N LYS A 219 15.92 10.06 12.82
CA LYS A 219 16.74 10.48 11.68
C LYS A 219 16.39 9.79 10.36
N ASP A 220 16.00 8.51 10.41
CA ASP A 220 15.69 7.73 9.21
C ASP A 220 14.37 8.21 8.59
N GLU A 221 13.38 8.52 9.43
CA GLU A 221 12.12 9.09 8.98
C GLU A 221 12.29 10.51 8.43
N MET A 222 13.15 11.33 9.05
CA MET A 222 13.46 12.66 8.54
C MET A 222 14.18 12.61 7.19
N LYS A 223 15.18 11.73 7.04
CA LYS A 223 15.86 11.51 5.76
C LYS A 223 14.88 11.03 4.70
N ARG A 224 14.00 10.07 5.01
CA ARG A 224 13.00 9.56 4.07
C ARG A 224 12.02 10.65 3.63
N LYS A 225 11.57 11.52 4.54
CA LYS A 225 10.74 12.68 4.22
C LYS A 225 11.45 13.64 3.27
N GLN A 226 12.73 13.92 3.49
CA GLN A 226 13.52 14.77 2.60
C GLN A 226 13.63 14.17 1.20
N LEU A 227 13.97 12.88 1.09
CA LEU A 227 14.04 12.18 -0.20
C LEU A 227 12.72 12.26 -0.98
N VAL A 228 11.58 12.12 -0.30
CA VAL A 228 10.27 12.26 -0.92
C VAL A 228 10.03 13.69 -1.43
N LEU A 229 10.37 14.72 -0.65
CA LEU A 229 10.22 16.11 -1.06
C LEU A 229 11.12 16.42 -2.27
N ASP A 230 12.39 16.04 -2.21
CA ASP A 230 13.36 16.26 -3.30
C ASP A 230 12.90 15.58 -4.60
N PHE A 231 12.42 14.34 -4.50
CA PHE A 231 11.91 13.59 -5.63
C PHE A 231 10.66 14.23 -6.24
N LEU A 232 9.70 14.66 -5.42
CA LEU A 232 8.51 15.36 -5.89
C LEU A 232 8.87 16.69 -6.54
N SER A 233 9.73 17.51 -5.92
CA SER A 233 10.18 18.79 -6.49
C SER A 233 10.90 18.61 -7.83
N LYS A 234 11.64 17.52 -8.01
CA LYS A 234 12.33 17.21 -9.27
C LYS A 234 11.38 16.78 -10.39
N HIS A 235 10.32 16.05 -10.06
CA HIS A 235 9.49 15.38 -11.07
C HIS A 235 8.13 16.05 -11.32
N LEU A 236 7.57 16.75 -10.34
CA LEU A 236 6.22 17.33 -10.41
C LEU A 236 6.19 18.84 -10.64
N ASN A 237 7.30 19.54 -10.39
CA ASN A 237 7.44 20.93 -10.79
C ASN A 237 7.63 21.08 -12.32
#